data_AF-A0A2T3B0A5-F1
#
_entry.id   AF-A0A2T3B0A5-F1
#
_cell.length_a   1.000
_cell.length_b   1.000
_cell.length_c   1.000
_cell.angle_alpha   90.00
_cell.angle_beta   90.00
_cell.angle_gamma   90.00
#
_symmetry.space_group_name_H-M   'P 1'
#
loop_
_entity.id
_entity.type
_entity.pdbx_description
1 polymer ?
#
loop_
_entity_poly.entity_id
_entity_poly.type
_entity_poly.pdbx_seq_one_letter_code
_entity_poly.pdbx_strand_id
1 'polypeptide(L)'
;MTIQGTRRLYESITLTKPSQSKMWVGIWLLGIAFYIFMGISIWIEGISTLSKAESPANLLVFSKPSMKTFVAVPIFILASGIQHDCHEYLASLKKYTLPEHHLFRSVVCPHYTSECFIYLAIAILAAPKGQMLNGTVLSGMGFVVSNLAVTADSTRKWYVEKFGAEKLKGRWRMVPYIY
;
A
#
# COMPACT_ATOMS: atom_id res chain seq x y z
N MET A 1 5.65 2.68 -8.77
CA MET A 1 5.65 1.26 -8.38
C MET A 1 7.01 0.75 -7.95
N THR A 2 8.09 0.91 -8.73
CA THR A 2 9.41 0.37 -8.37
C THR A 2 9.88 0.81 -6.98
N ILE A 3 9.83 2.11 -6.68
CA ILE A 3 10.21 2.64 -5.35
C ILE A 3 9.39 1.98 -4.22
N GLN A 4 8.07 1.86 -4.40
CA GLN A 4 7.19 1.19 -3.45
C GLN A 4 7.57 -0.28 -3.27
N GLY A 5 7.76 -1.02 -4.38
CA GLY A 5 8.12 -2.43 -4.37
C GLY A 5 9.47 -2.68 -3.70
N THR A 6 10.49 -1.89 -4.03
CA THR A 6 11.83 -1.98 -3.44
C THR A 6 11.79 -1.69 -1.94
N ARG A 7 11.08 -0.64 -1.51
CA ARG A 7 10.91 -0.33 -0.07
C ARG A 7 10.22 -1.48 0.66
N ARG A 8 9.10 -1.99 0.14
CA ARG A 8 8.35 -3.10 0.75
C ARG A 8 9.17 -4.39 0.82
N LEU A 9 10.00 -4.66 -0.19
CA LEU A 9 10.93 -5.79 -0.20
C LEU A 9 12.01 -5.62 0.89
N TYR A 10 12.63 -4.44 0.96
CA TYR A 10 13.62 -4.12 1.98
C TYR A 10 13.04 -4.28 3.40
N GLU A 11 11.86 -3.73 3.66
CA GLU A 11 11.16 -3.88 4.95
C GLU A 11 10.87 -5.34 5.27
N SER A 12 10.45 -6.12 4.28
CA SER A 12 10.13 -7.54 4.46
C SER A 12 11.37 -8.35 4.81
N ILE A 13 12.53 -8.03 4.25
CA ILE A 13 13.81 -8.69 4.55
C ILE A 13 14.32 -8.29 5.94
N THR A 14 14.16 -7.03 6.33
CA THR A 14 14.76 -6.46 7.55
C THR A 14 13.88 -6.57 8.80
N LEU A 15 12.57 -6.37 8.67
CA LEU A 15 11.64 -6.29 9.79
C LEU A 15 10.93 -7.61 10.11
N THR A 16 10.85 -8.54 9.16
CA THR A 16 10.10 -9.79 9.35
C THR A 16 10.80 -10.72 10.33
N LYS A 17 10.13 -11.04 11.42
CA LYS A 17 10.58 -12.04 12.40
C LYS A 17 10.04 -13.43 12.04
N PRO A 18 10.83 -14.51 12.20
CA PRO A 18 10.36 -15.87 11.98
C PRO A 18 9.08 -16.18 12.77
N SER A 19 8.11 -16.83 12.13
CA SER A 19 6.83 -17.20 12.73
C SER A 19 6.44 -18.62 12.38
N GLN A 20 5.69 -19.27 13.28
CA GLN A 20 5.08 -20.58 13.07
C GLN A 20 3.78 -20.51 12.26
N SER A 21 3.26 -19.29 12.01
CA SER A 21 2.07 -19.09 11.18
C SER A 21 2.40 -19.38 9.71
N LYS A 22 1.63 -20.26 9.07
CA LYS A 22 1.75 -20.59 7.66
C LYS A 22 0.72 -19.81 6.86
N MET A 23 1.16 -19.16 5.78
CA MET A 23 0.26 -18.52 4.84
C MET A 23 -0.39 -19.58 3.95
N TRP A 24 -1.69 -19.45 3.72
CA TRP A 24 -2.39 -20.35 2.81
C TRP A 24 -1.89 -20.17 1.37
N VAL A 25 -1.64 -21.27 0.68
CA VAL A 25 -0.99 -21.29 -0.65
C VAL A 25 -1.74 -20.47 -1.69
N GLY A 26 -3.08 -20.43 -1.63
CA GLY A 26 -3.87 -19.65 -2.59
C GLY A 26 -3.70 -18.14 -2.40
N ILE A 27 -3.62 -17.64 -1.17
CA ILE A 27 -3.33 -16.21 -0.89
C ILE A 27 -1.90 -15.87 -1.36
N TRP A 28 -0.96 -16.79 -1.18
CA TRP A 28 0.40 -16.62 -1.67
C TRP A 28 0.46 -16.52 -3.20
N LEU A 29 -0.16 -17.45 -3.92
CA LEU A 29 -0.24 -17.43 -5.39
C LEU A 29 -0.95 -16.18 -5.90
N LEU A 30 -2.03 -15.77 -5.24
CA LEU A 30 -2.77 -14.55 -5.58
C LEU A 30 -1.89 -13.30 -5.45
N GLY A 31 -1.06 -13.22 -4.39
CA GLY A 31 -0.10 -12.14 -4.22
C GLY A 31 0.93 -12.09 -5.35
N ILE A 32 1.51 -13.24 -5.73
CA ILE A 32 2.45 -13.33 -6.86
C ILE A 32 1.79 -12.88 -8.17
N ALA A 33 0.58 -13.38 -8.46
CA ALA A 33 -0.17 -12.99 -9.65
C ALA A 33 -0.44 -11.49 -9.68
N PHE A 34 -0.84 -10.90 -8.56
CA PHE A 34 -1.09 -9.47 -8.45
C PHE A 34 0.15 -8.63 -8.79
N TYR A 35 1.33 -8.95 -8.26
CA TYR A 35 2.56 -8.21 -8.57
C TYR A 35 2.98 -8.34 -10.04
N ILE A 36 2.84 -9.54 -10.63
CA ILE A 36 3.14 -9.78 -12.05
C ILE A 36 2.21 -8.93 -12.93
N PHE A 37 0.89 -9.05 -12.72
CA PHE A 37 -0.08 -8.35 -13.56
C PHE A 37 0.00 -6.84 -13.38
N MET A 38 0.17 -6.32 -12.16
CA MET A 38 0.35 -4.88 -11.98
C MET A 38 1.63 -4.35 -12.65
N GLY A 39 2.72 -5.12 -12.62
CA GLY A 39 3.95 -4.76 -13.32
C GLY A 39 3.74 -4.68 -14.83
N ILE A 40 3.13 -5.72 -15.41
CA ILE A 40 2.82 -5.79 -16.85
C ILE A 40 1.87 -4.67 -17.25
N SER A 41 0.78 -4.45 -16.51
CA SER A 41 -0.21 -3.41 -16.78
C SER A 41 0.41 -2.02 -16.88
N ILE A 42 1.28 -1.66 -15.93
CA ILE A 42 1.95 -0.35 -15.94
C ILE A 42 2.91 -0.22 -17.11
N TRP A 43 3.59 -1.31 -17.47
CA TRP A 43 4.47 -1.33 -18.63
C TRP A 43 3.69 -1.14 -19.94
N ILE A 44 2.56 -1.83 -20.10
CA ILE A 44 1.66 -1.69 -21.25
C ILE A 44 1.18 -0.25 -21.38
N GLU A 45 0.79 0.41 -20.29
CA GLU A 45 0.36 1.81 -20.37
C GLU A 45 1.52 2.78 -20.65
N GLY A 46 2.71 2.49 -20.12
CA GLY A 46 3.91 3.28 -20.34
C GLY A 46 4.47 3.19 -21.77
N ILE A 47 4.19 2.10 -22.50
CA ILE A 47 4.83 1.83 -23.80
C ILE A 47 4.55 2.94 -24.82
N SER A 48 3.35 3.51 -24.79
CA SER A 48 2.93 4.60 -25.69
C SER A 48 3.71 5.90 -25.48
N THR A 49 4.27 6.08 -24.29
CA THR A 49 5.13 7.22 -23.94
C THR A 49 6.58 6.92 -24.29
N LEU A 50 7.03 5.68 -24.03
CA LEU A 50 8.37 5.21 -24.36
C LEU A 50 8.62 5.18 -25.87
N SER A 51 7.63 4.76 -26.66
CA SER A 51 7.75 4.69 -28.13
C SER A 51 7.86 6.04 -28.82
N LYS A 52 7.49 7.13 -28.13
CA LYS A 52 7.61 8.52 -28.60
C LYS A 52 8.93 9.18 -28.19
N ALA A 53 9.76 8.50 -27.40
CA ALA A 53 11.05 9.04 -26.98
C ALA A 53 12.06 8.91 -28.13
N GLU A 54 12.40 10.05 -28.74
CA GLU A 54 13.36 10.11 -29.85
C GLU A 54 14.80 9.74 -29.44
N SER A 55 15.13 9.81 -28.15
CA SER A 55 16.43 9.38 -27.63
C SER A 55 16.32 8.79 -26.22
N PRO A 56 17.19 7.84 -25.83
CA PRO A 56 17.25 7.30 -24.46
C PRO A 56 17.58 8.37 -23.42
N ALA A 57 18.34 9.41 -23.81
CA ALA A 57 18.68 10.52 -22.92
C ALA A 57 17.43 11.34 -22.53
N ASN A 58 16.46 11.48 -23.43
CA ASN A 58 15.18 12.16 -23.15
C ASN A 58 14.31 11.40 -22.13
N LEU A 59 14.60 10.11 -21.87
CA LEU A 59 13.92 9.32 -20.82
C LEU A 59 14.45 9.64 -19.41
N LEU A 60 15.67 10.15 -19.31
CA LEU A 60 16.31 10.51 -18.03
C LEU A 60 16.11 11.98 -17.66
N VAL A 61 15.59 12.80 -18.57
CA VAL A 61 15.24 14.18 -18.28
C VAL A 61 13.99 14.20 -17.41
N PHE A 62 14.14 14.68 -16.17
CA PHE A 62 13.01 14.90 -15.27
C PHE A 62 11.98 15.80 -15.97
N SER A 63 10.80 15.24 -16.24
CA SER A 63 9.68 15.99 -16.80
C SER A 63 9.33 17.15 -15.87
N LYS A 64 8.98 18.31 -16.44
CA LYS A 64 8.53 19.47 -15.67
C LYS A 64 7.41 19.06 -14.72
N PRO A 65 7.46 19.45 -13.42
CA PRO A 65 6.43 19.08 -12.45
C PRO A 65 5.05 19.51 -12.95
N SER A 66 4.13 18.56 -13.04
CA SER A 66 2.74 18.84 -13.37
C SER A 66 1.91 19.05 -12.11
N MET A 67 0.68 19.55 -12.24
CA MET A 67 -0.26 19.60 -11.11
C MET A 67 -0.50 18.22 -10.48
N LYS A 68 -0.52 17.17 -11.31
CA LYS A 68 -0.62 15.78 -10.81
C LYS A 68 0.59 15.42 -9.95
N THR A 69 1.79 15.85 -10.33
CA THR A 69 3.02 15.64 -9.57
C THR A 69 2.96 16.36 -8.22
N PHE A 70 2.50 17.62 -8.19
CA PHE A 70 2.40 18.43 -6.98
C PHE A 70 1.42 17.84 -5.95
N VAL A 71 0.39 17.13 -6.39
CA VAL A 71 -0.58 16.45 -5.51
C VAL A 71 -0.11 15.03 -5.15
N ALA A 72 0.28 14.23 -6.14
CA ALA A 72 0.57 12.81 -5.94
C ALA A 72 1.85 12.57 -5.14
N VAL A 73 2.90 13.37 -5.34
CA VAL A 73 4.19 13.15 -4.69
C VAL A 73 4.10 13.35 -3.16
N PRO A 74 3.50 14.42 -2.63
CA PRO A 74 3.31 14.55 -1.18
C PRO A 74 2.47 13.41 -0.58
N ILE A 75 1.38 13.02 -1.25
CA ILE A 75 0.54 11.89 -0.79
C ILE A 75 1.37 10.61 -0.73
N PHE A 76 2.14 10.32 -1.79
CA PHE A 76 2.98 9.13 -1.86
C PHE A 76 4.04 9.11 -0.76
N ILE A 77 4.74 10.23 -0.52
CA ILE A 77 5.80 10.33 0.49
C ILE A 77 5.20 10.17 1.89
N LEU A 78 4.14 10.92 2.22
CA LEU A 78 3.51 10.87 3.54
C LEU A 78 2.94 9.48 3.83
N ALA A 79 2.21 8.89 2.88
CA ALA A 79 1.65 7.55 3.05
C ALA A 79 2.74 6.47 3.14
N SER A 80 3.84 6.61 2.38
CA SER A 80 4.98 5.69 2.50
C SER A 80 5.67 5.80 3.86
N GLY A 81 5.86 7.01 4.38
CA GLY A 81 6.43 7.26 5.70
C GLY A 81 5.55 6.67 6.82
N ILE A 82 4.26 7.03 6.83
CA ILE A 82 3.31 6.49 7.82
C ILE A 82 3.26 4.96 7.78
N GLN A 83 3.27 4.37 6.58
CA GLN A 83 3.31 2.92 6.44
C GLN A 83 4.59 2.32 7.02
N HIS A 84 5.74 2.90 6.70
CA HIS A 84 7.03 2.46 7.21
C HIS A 84 7.08 2.51 8.74
N ASP A 85 6.70 3.64 9.33
CA ASP A 85 6.66 3.84 10.78
C ASP A 85 5.75 2.80 11.47
N CYS A 86 4.60 2.50 10.84
CA CYS A 86 3.72 1.46 11.34
C CYS A 86 4.34 0.06 11.28
N HIS A 87 5.04 -0.29 10.19
CA HIS A 87 5.72 -1.58 10.06
C HIS A 87 6.87 -1.71 11.06
N GLU A 88 7.68 -0.67 11.22
CA GLU A 88 8.78 -0.65 12.19
C GLU A 88 8.25 -0.76 13.62
N TYR A 89 7.20 0.00 13.97
CA TYR A 89 6.55 -0.11 15.26
C TYR A 89 5.99 -1.50 15.52
N LEU A 90 5.25 -2.09 14.56
CA LEU A 90 4.73 -3.45 14.72
C LEU A 90 5.84 -4.50 14.86
N ALA A 91 6.96 -4.31 14.16
CA ALA A 91 8.12 -5.18 14.26
C ALA A 91 8.82 -5.04 15.62
N SER A 92 8.86 -3.85 16.22
CA SER A 92 9.49 -3.62 17.52
C SER A 92 8.70 -4.23 18.69
N LEU A 93 7.38 -4.41 18.53
CA LEU A 93 6.53 -4.99 19.56
C LEU A 93 6.92 -6.43 19.93
N LYS A 94 6.69 -6.78 21.20
CA LYS A 94 6.67 -8.18 21.64
C LYS A 94 5.50 -8.89 20.96
N LYS A 95 5.72 -10.14 20.55
CA LYS A 95 4.73 -10.92 19.80
C LYS A 95 3.40 -10.96 20.54
N TYR A 96 2.32 -10.70 19.81
CA TYR A 96 0.95 -10.65 20.33
C TYR A 96 0.70 -9.59 21.41
N THR A 97 1.24 -8.40 21.20
CA THR A 97 0.90 -7.20 21.97
C THR A 97 -0.14 -6.38 21.20
N LEU A 98 -1.10 -5.77 21.91
CA LEU A 98 -2.03 -4.82 21.30
C LEU A 98 -1.27 -3.53 20.95
N PRO A 99 -1.28 -3.07 19.69
CA PRO A 99 -0.65 -1.82 19.31
C PRO A 99 -1.33 -0.59 19.97
N GLU A 100 -0.54 0.31 20.53
CA GLU A 100 -1.03 1.49 21.28
C GLU A 100 -0.42 2.82 20.82
N HIS A 101 0.36 2.83 19.74
CA HIS A 101 0.85 4.06 19.13
C HIS A 101 -0.32 4.92 18.58
N HIS A 102 -0.11 6.23 18.36
CA HIS A 102 -1.21 7.18 18.16
C HIS A 102 -2.20 6.77 17.04
N LEU A 103 -1.72 6.34 15.87
CA LEU A 103 -2.59 5.86 14.78
C LEU A 103 -3.34 4.59 15.15
N PHE A 104 -2.68 3.67 15.87
CA PHE A 104 -3.24 2.39 16.27
C PHE A 104 -4.33 2.51 17.35
N ARG A 105 -4.38 3.64 18.08
CA ARG A 105 -5.46 3.95 19.01
C ARG A 105 -6.77 4.30 18.31
N SER A 106 -6.70 4.78 17.06
CA SER A 106 -7.89 5.16 16.28
C SER A 106 -8.22 4.16 15.17
N VAL A 107 -7.24 3.43 14.64
CA VAL A 107 -7.40 2.48 13.53
C VAL A 107 -6.65 1.19 13.86
N VAL A 108 -7.23 0.02 13.59
CA VAL A 108 -6.58 -1.28 13.84
C VAL A 108 -5.39 -1.49 12.90
N CYS A 109 -5.56 -1.19 11.61
CA CYS A 109 -4.53 -1.37 10.59
C CYS A 109 -4.24 -0.06 9.80
N PRO A 110 -3.66 0.98 10.42
CA PRO A 110 -3.37 2.26 9.76
C PRO A 110 -2.39 2.16 8.57
N HIS A 111 -1.51 1.16 8.60
CA HIS A 111 -0.59 0.86 7.49
C HIS A 111 -1.32 0.37 6.24
N TYR A 112 -2.53 -0.22 6.37
CA TYR A 112 -3.35 -0.61 5.22
C TYR A 112 -4.05 0.59 4.59
N THR A 113 -4.50 1.56 5.39
CA THR A 113 -4.96 2.86 4.89
C THR A 113 -3.87 3.52 4.06
N SER A 114 -2.65 3.50 4.59
CA SER A 114 -1.48 4.09 3.94
C SER A 114 -1.17 3.42 2.60
N GLU A 115 -1.28 2.08 2.50
CA GLU A 115 -1.15 1.38 1.22
C GLU A 115 -2.18 1.89 0.19
N CYS A 116 -3.43 2.09 0.61
CA CYS A 116 -4.48 2.60 -0.28
C CYS A 116 -4.11 3.99 -0.84
N PHE A 117 -3.59 4.89 0.01
CA PHE A 117 -3.13 6.21 -0.43
C PHE A 117 -1.90 6.16 -1.34
N ILE A 118 -1.00 5.20 -1.14
CA ILE A 118 0.13 4.97 -2.04
C ILE A 118 -0.38 4.58 -3.43
N TYR A 119 -1.32 3.63 -3.53
CA TYR A 119 -1.92 3.25 -4.82
C TYR A 119 -2.69 4.40 -5.46
N LEU A 120 -3.42 5.20 -4.67
CA LEU A 120 -4.10 6.41 -5.17
C LEU A 120 -3.11 7.41 -5.78
N ALA A 121 -2.00 7.68 -5.09
CA ALA A 121 -0.96 8.57 -5.60
C ALA A 121 -0.35 8.05 -6.91
N ILE A 122 -0.11 6.74 -7.00
CA ILE A 122 0.38 6.10 -8.23
C ILE A 122 -0.67 6.22 -9.35
N ALA A 123 -1.96 6.05 -9.04
CA ALA A 123 -3.03 6.19 -10.02
C ALA A 123 -3.13 7.63 -10.56
N ILE A 124 -2.96 8.65 -9.71
CA ILE A 124 -2.92 10.05 -10.13
C ILE A 124 -1.70 10.31 -11.02
N LEU A 125 -0.52 9.84 -10.62
CA LEU A 125 0.73 10.11 -11.32
C LEU A 125 0.82 9.37 -12.66
N ALA A 126 0.31 8.14 -12.73
CA ALA A 126 0.30 7.32 -13.94
C ALA A 126 -0.89 7.65 -14.86
N ALA A 127 -1.73 8.63 -14.52
CA ALA A 127 -2.92 8.95 -15.31
C ALA A 127 -2.54 9.47 -16.72
N PRO A 128 -3.09 8.90 -17.79
CA PRO A 128 -2.86 9.36 -19.16
C PRO A 128 -3.18 10.85 -19.36
N LYS A 129 -2.66 11.44 -20.45
CA LYS A 129 -2.99 12.82 -20.82
C LYS A 129 -4.51 12.96 -20.98
N GLY A 130 -5.09 13.98 -20.33
CA GLY A 130 -6.54 14.22 -20.35
C GLY A 130 -7.35 13.46 -19.28
N GLN A 131 -6.75 12.53 -18.54
CA GLN A 131 -7.42 11.82 -17.44
C GLN A 131 -6.84 12.22 -16.08
N MET A 132 -7.66 12.20 -15.03
CA MET A 132 -7.22 12.49 -13.66
C MET A 132 -6.61 11.27 -12.97
N LEU A 133 -7.10 10.07 -13.28
CA LEU A 133 -6.70 8.81 -12.68
C LEU A 133 -6.38 7.77 -13.76
N ASN A 134 -5.42 6.92 -13.47
CA ASN A 134 -5.12 5.72 -14.23
C ASN A 134 -6.12 4.61 -13.86
N GLY A 135 -6.98 4.21 -14.80
CA GLY A 135 -8.01 3.20 -14.56
C GLY A 135 -7.47 1.83 -14.18
N THR A 136 -6.33 1.41 -14.72
CA THR A 136 -5.74 0.10 -14.42
C THR A 136 -5.13 0.06 -13.02
N VAL A 137 -4.39 1.10 -12.64
CA VAL A 137 -3.87 1.22 -11.27
C VAL A 137 -5.02 1.35 -10.28
N LEU A 138 -6.10 2.07 -10.62
CA LEU A 138 -7.29 2.18 -9.78
C LEU A 138 -7.99 0.82 -9.61
N SER A 139 -8.02 -0.01 -10.66
CA SER A 139 -8.56 -1.38 -10.59
C SER A 139 -7.71 -2.24 -9.66
N GLY A 140 -6.37 -2.14 -9.77
CA GLY A 140 -5.44 -2.76 -8.82
C GLY A 140 -5.63 -2.26 -7.39
N MET A 141 -5.89 -0.97 -7.20
CA MET A 141 -6.22 -0.39 -5.90
C MET A 141 -7.52 -0.99 -5.34
N GLY A 142 -8.55 -1.18 -6.16
CA GLY A 142 -9.79 -1.84 -5.73
C GLY A 142 -9.55 -3.26 -5.20
N PHE A 143 -8.67 -4.02 -5.86
CA PHE A 143 -8.21 -5.32 -5.36
C PHE A 143 -7.46 -5.19 -4.02
N VAL A 144 -6.52 -4.25 -3.91
CA VAL A 144 -5.74 -4.00 -2.68
C VAL A 144 -6.66 -3.63 -1.51
N VAL A 145 -7.58 -2.69 -1.71
CA VAL A 145 -8.57 -2.27 -0.71
C VAL A 145 -9.39 -3.47 -0.23
N SER A 146 -9.88 -4.29 -1.15
CA SER A 146 -10.69 -5.46 -0.81
C SER A 146 -9.91 -6.49 0.01
N ASN A 147 -8.69 -6.82 -0.43
CA ASN A 147 -7.83 -7.78 0.25
C ASN A 147 -7.42 -7.29 1.65
N LEU A 148 -7.06 -6.01 1.78
CA LEU A 148 -6.68 -5.42 3.05
C LEU A 148 -7.88 -5.24 3.99
N ALA A 149 -9.08 -4.97 3.49
CA ALA A 149 -10.30 -4.89 4.30
C ALA A 149 -10.63 -6.22 4.96
N VAL A 150 -10.59 -7.33 4.20
CA VAL A 150 -10.80 -8.70 4.73
C VAL A 150 -9.74 -9.04 5.79
N THR A 151 -8.49 -8.65 5.53
CA THR A 151 -7.39 -8.88 6.48
C THR A 151 -7.57 -8.05 7.75
N ALA A 152 -7.96 -6.77 7.64
CA ALA A 152 -8.21 -5.88 8.77
C ALA A 152 -9.37 -6.36 9.64
N ASP A 153 -10.43 -6.90 9.05
CA ASP A 153 -11.55 -7.49 9.79
C ASP A 153 -11.08 -8.71 10.60
N SER A 154 -10.29 -9.57 9.98
CA SER A 154 -9.72 -10.76 10.63
C SER A 154 -8.77 -10.35 11.77
N THR A 155 -7.94 -9.33 11.57
CA THR A 155 -7.07 -8.77 12.62
C THR A 155 -7.87 -8.19 13.78
N ARG A 156 -8.94 -7.44 13.50
CA ARG A 156 -9.81 -6.90 14.55
C ARG A 156 -10.48 -8.01 15.35
N LYS A 157 -11.05 -9.02 14.70
CA LYS A 157 -11.67 -10.18 15.36
C LYS A 157 -10.68 -10.86 16.30
N TRP A 158 -9.49 -11.15 15.81
CA TRP A 158 -8.42 -11.74 16.60
C TRP A 158 -8.02 -10.87 17.81
N TYR A 159 -7.91 -9.55 17.64
CA TYR A 159 -7.64 -8.64 18.76
C TYR A 159 -8.78 -8.60 19.78
N VAL A 160 -10.05 -8.64 19.34
CA VAL A 160 -11.21 -8.69 20.24
C VAL A 160 -11.22 -9.99 21.05
N GLU A 161 -10.99 -11.13 20.41
CA GLU A 161 -10.90 -12.44 21.07
C GLU A 161 -9.77 -12.48 22.12
N LYS A 162 -8.63 -11.85 21.81
CA LYS A 162 -7.45 -11.91 22.68
C LYS A 162 -7.43 -10.87 23.80
N PHE A 163 -7.88 -9.64 23.53
CA PHE A 163 -7.71 -8.50 24.43
C PHE A 163 -9.04 -7.94 24.97
N GLY A 164 -10.16 -8.46 24.50
CA GLY A 164 -11.51 -8.01 24.85
C GLY A 164 -12.00 -6.85 23.96
N ALA A 165 -13.31 -6.84 23.70
CA ALA A 165 -13.95 -5.85 22.82
C ALA A 165 -13.80 -4.41 23.32
N GLU A 166 -13.80 -4.19 24.64
CA GLU A 166 -13.69 -2.86 25.24
C GLU A 166 -12.40 -2.14 24.87
N LYS A 167 -11.28 -2.86 24.74
CA LYS A 167 -9.98 -2.26 24.35
C LYS A 167 -9.92 -1.80 22.90
N LEU A 168 -10.84 -2.28 22.05
CA LEU A 168 -10.95 -1.94 20.64
C LEU A 168 -12.17 -1.07 20.32
N LYS A 169 -12.91 -0.64 21.34
CA LYS A 169 -14.06 0.24 21.18
C LYS A 169 -13.63 1.57 20.56
N GLY A 170 -14.38 2.02 19.55
CA GLY A 170 -14.09 3.26 18.83
C GLY A 170 -12.93 3.19 17.81
N ARG A 171 -12.20 2.07 17.71
CA ARG A 171 -11.17 1.91 16.68
C ARG A 171 -11.81 1.49 15.34
N TRP A 172 -11.49 2.19 14.25
CA TRP A 172 -11.83 1.76 12.89
C TRP A 172 -10.98 0.55 12.48
N ARG A 173 -11.41 -0.29 11.53
CA ARG A 173 -10.62 -1.43 11.06
C ARG A 173 -9.46 -0.97 10.18
N MET A 174 -9.76 -0.14 9.19
CA MET A 174 -8.82 0.26 8.15
C MET A 174 -9.02 1.70 7.68
N VAL A 175 -10.23 2.14 7.34
CA VAL A 175 -10.45 3.49 6.80
C VAL A 175 -11.13 4.35 7.86
N PRO A 176 -10.46 5.36 8.43
CA PRO A 176 -11.08 6.23 9.42
C PRO A 176 -12.41 6.80 8.92
N TYR A 177 -13.41 6.85 9.80
CA TYR A 177 -14.76 7.36 9.52
C TYR A 177 -15.59 6.54 8.52
N ILE A 178 -15.06 5.43 8.00
CA ILE A 178 -15.75 4.58 7.02
C ILE A 178 -15.78 3.12 7.51
N TYR A 179 -14.62 2.53 7.83
CA TYR A 179 -14.50 1.09 8.09
C TYR A 179 -13.43 0.73 9.10
#